data_AF-A0A7W1FFS6-F1
#
_entry.id   AF-A0A7W1FFS6-F1
#
_cell.length_a   1.000
_cell.length_b   1.000
_cell.length_c   1.000
_cell.angle_alpha   90.00
_cell.angle_beta   90.00
_cell.angle_gamma   90.00
#
_symmetry.space_group_name_H-M   'P 1'
#
loop_
_entity.id
_entity.type
_entity.pdbx_description
1 polymer ?
#
loop_
_entity_poly.entity_id
_entity_poly.type
_entity_poly.pdbx_seq_one_letter_code
_entity_poly.pdbx_strand_id
1 'polypeptide(L)'
;INMLTVELNPQNITPALNFLNFFWGVGAIFCKPFIDFFGTQTSILQPTLILVILLFINGSAIGFIWRRSRRKESFDQIESENPIPIWTTSTAWLIAIFNFVHVGFESGTGGWITTYAMRLPNQDGGVAWLSPTFAYFLFFVLGRFAAPLYARFLSENRMLLLGLLTTTLGVIILLLGNTLGILALGASIAGFGTSSIFPTNMARFTKTFGATATRRATPLFICGTLGAALTTWLIGYISTNYNDLRFGMIVLLGSCLFLICLQLFLYARSRTTVST
;
A
#
# COMPACT_ATOMS: atom_id res chain seq x y z
N ILE A 1 -14.73 1.69 3.09
CA ILE A 1 -14.76 0.45 2.27
C ILE A 1 -13.86 -0.63 2.89
N ASN A 2 -12.55 -0.40 3.07
CA ASN A 2 -11.65 -1.37 3.72
C ASN A 2 -12.22 -1.96 5.03
N MET A 3 -12.66 -1.13 5.97
CA MET A 3 -13.24 -1.60 7.24
C MET A 3 -14.52 -2.42 7.07
N LEU A 4 -15.41 -2.00 6.16
CA LEU A 4 -16.63 -2.74 5.84
C LEU A 4 -16.31 -4.10 5.21
N THR A 5 -15.25 -4.20 4.39
CA THR A 5 -14.78 -5.46 3.83
C THR A 5 -14.24 -6.40 4.90
N VAL A 6 -13.55 -5.86 5.92
CA VAL A 6 -13.11 -6.63 7.10
C VAL A 6 -14.31 -7.17 7.87
N GLU A 7 -15.29 -6.32 8.17
CA GLU A 7 -16.52 -6.70 8.91
C GLU A 7 -17.30 -7.80 8.18
N LEU A 8 -17.44 -7.71 6.85
CA LEU A 8 -18.17 -8.70 6.04
C LEU A 8 -17.41 -10.02 5.83
N ASN A 9 -16.10 -10.08 6.08
CA ASN A 9 -15.27 -11.27 5.81
C ASN A 9 -14.37 -11.65 7.00
N PRO A 10 -14.94 -11.95 8.19
CA PRO A 10 -14.16 -12.17 9.41
C PRO A 10 -13.23 -13.39 9.32
N GLN A 11 -13.58 -14.41 8.54
CA GLN A 11 -12.76 -15.62 8.38
C GLN A 11 -11.61 -15.48 7.38
N ASN A 12 -11.68 -14.52 6.44
CA ASN A 12 -10.72 -14.38 5.33
C ASN A 12 -10.33 -12.90 5.09
N ILE A 13 -9.92 -12.22 6.16
CA ILE A 13 -9.61 -10.78 6.15
C ILE A 13 -8.49 -10.43 5.15
N THR A 14 -7.36 -11.14 5.20
CA THR A 14 -6.19 -10.84 4.34
C THR A 14 -6.49 -11.03 2.86
N PRO A 15 -7.09 -12.15 2.40
CA PRO A 15 -7.51 -12.29 0.99
C PRO A 15 -8.51 -11.21 0.55
N ALA A 16 -9.54 -10.93 1.36
CA ALA A 16 -10.59 -9.97 1.01
C ALA A 16 -10.03 -8.54 0.84
N LEU A 17 -9.14 -8.12 1.73
CA LEU A 17 -8.48 -6.81 1.64
C LEU A 17 -7.57 -6.70 0.41
N ASN A 18 -6.78 -7.74 0.11
CA ASN A 18 -5.91 -7.72 -1.07
C ASN A 18 -6.73 -7.68 -2.37
N PHE A 19 -7.84 -8.42 -2.45
CA PHE A 19 -8.71 -8.45 -3.62
C PHE A 19 -9.44 -7.11 -3.86
N LEU A 20 -9.90 -6.46 -2.80
CA LEU A 20 -10.43 -5.10 -2.88
C LEU A 20 -9.37 -4.11 -3.41
N ASN A 21 -8.16 -4.19 -2.85
CA ASN A 21 -7.05 -3.32 -3.22
C ASN A 21 -6.50 -3.62 -4.63
N PHE A 22 -6.71 -4.83 -5.15
CA PHE A 22 -6.43 -5.20 -6.53
C PHE A 22 -7.35 -4.45 -7.50
N PHE A 23 -8.68 -4.48 -7.30
CA PHE A 23 -9.62 -3.74 -8.16
C PHE A 23 -9.39 -2.23 -8.13
N TRP A 24 -9.07 -1.70 -6.95
CA TRP A 24 -8.63 -0.30 -6.85
C TRP A 24 -7.41 -0.01 -7.74
N GLY A 25 -6.43 -0.90 -7.70
CA GLY A 25 -5.20 -0.77 -8.48
C GLY A 25 -5.44 -0.91 -9.99
N VAL A 26 -6.30 -1.84 -10.41
CA VAL A 26 -6.75 -1.96 -11.80
C VAL A 26 -7.37 -0.64 -12.27
N GLY A 27 -8.26 -0.05 -11.48
CA GLY A 27 -8.84 1.26 -11.78
C GLY A 27 -7.79 2.36 -11.95
N ALA A 28 -6.74 2.37 -11.11
CA ALA A 28 -5.65 3.35 -11.22
C ALA A 28 -4.85 3.20 -12.53
N ILE A 29 -4.59 1.98 -12.99
CA ILE A 29 -3.90 1.71 -14.27
C ILE A 29 -4.73 2.20 -15.46
N PHE A 30 -6.03 1.94 -15.46
CA PHE A 30 -6.93 2.32 -16.55
C PHE A 30 -7.31 3.79 -16.57
N CYS A 31 -7.06 4.53 -15.48
CA CYS A 31 -7.42 5.95 -15.38
C CYS A 31 -6.82 6.79 -16.51
N LYS A 32 -5.51 6.67 -16.77
CA LYS A 32 -4.85 7.48 -17.80
C LYS A 32 -5.38 7.19 -19.21
N PRO A 33 -5.41 5.93 -19.70
CA PRO A 33 -6.03 5.62 -20.99
C PRO A 33 -7.49 6.05 -21.09
N PHE A 34 -8.25 5.97 -20.00
CA PHE A 34 -9.64 6.41 -19.96
C PHE A 34 -9.76 7.94 -20.16
N ILE A 35 -8.95 8.73 -19.44
CA ILE A 35 -8.91 10.19 -19.64
C ILE A 35 -8.41 10.53 -21.05
N ASP A 36 -7.38 9.84 -21.55
CA ASP A 36 -6.81 10.10 -22.88
C ASP A 36 -7.80 9.76 -24.01
N PHE A 37 -8.71 8.79 -23.80
CA PHE A 37 -9.72 8.37 -24.78
C PHE A 37 -10.97 9.25 -24.79
N PHE A 38 -11.50 9.61 -23.62
CA PHE A 38 -12.75 10.39 -23.50
C PHE A 38 -12.50 11.89 -23.34
N GLY A 39 -11.29 12.29 -22.95
CA GLY A 39 -10.88 13.67 -22.82
C GLY A 39 -10.53 14.30 -24.16
N THR A 40 -10.58 15.61 -24.20
CA THR A 40 -10.01 16.41 -25.29
C THR A 40 -8.83 17.20 -24.75
N GLN A 41 -7.91 17.66 -25.62
CA GLN A 41 -6.72 18.41 -25.19
C GLN A 41 -7.06 19.67 -24.35
N THR A 42 -8.28 20.19 -24.48
CA THR A 42 -8.76 21.41 -23.81
C THR A 42 -9.84 21.17 -22.76
N SER A 43 -10.41 19.96 -22.66
CA SER A 43 -11.51 19.68 -21.73
C SER A 43 -11.52 18.23 -21.22
N ILE A 44 -11.56 18.11 -19.89
CA ILE A 44 -11.76 16.85 -19.15
C ILE A 44 -13.20 16.68 -18.66
N LEU A 45 -14.15 17.50 -19.14
CA LEU A 45 -15.54 17.50 -18.66
C LEU A 45 -16.23 16.16 -18.90
N GLN A 46 -16.13 15.62 -20.12
CA GLN A 46 -16.76 14.35 -20.51
C GLN A 46 -16.31 13.17 -19.64
N PRO A 47 -15.00 12.87 -19.49
CA PRO A 47 -14.57 11.78 -18.63
C PRO A 47 -14.94 12.02 -17.16
N THR A 48 -14.92 13.27 -16.70
CA THR A 48 -15.32 13.62 -15.32
C THR A 48 -16.80 13.31 -15.07
N LEU A 49 -17.69 13.68 -16.00
CA LEU A 49 -19.12 13.39 -15.88
C LEU A 49 -19.40 11.89 -15.86
N ILE A 50 -18.73 11.11 -16.71
CA ILE A 50 -18.87 9.65 -16.72
C ILE A 50 -18.45 9.07 -15.36
N LEU A 51 -17.31 9.50 -14.82
CA LEU A 51 -16.83 9.04 -13.51
C LEU A 51 -17.77 9.42 -12.37
N VAL A 52 -18.33 10.64 -12.39
CA VAL A 52 -19.31 11.09 -11.38
C VAL A 52 -20.56 10.22 -11.41
N ILE A 53 -21.11 9.92 -12.60
CA ILE A 53 -22.29 9.07 -12.76
C ILE A 53 -22.01 7.66 -12.22
N LEU A 54 -20.88 7.05 -12.62
CA LEU A 54 -20.50 5.73 -12.14
C LEU A 54 -20.31 5.70 -10.62
N LEU A 55 -19.69 6.72 -10.03
CA LEU A 55 -19.54 6.83 -8.57
C LEU A 55 -20.90 6.94 -7.87
N PHE A 56 -21.84 7.69 -8.43
CA PHE A 56 -23.17 7.86 -7.84
C PHE A 56 -23.96 6.55 -7.87
N ILE A 57 -23.90 5.80 -8.97
CA ILE A 57 -24.54 4.49 -9.11
C ILE A 57 -23.95 3.49 -8.11
N ASN A 58 -22.61 3.40 -8.04
CA ASN A 58 -21.92 2.49 -7.12
C ASN A 58 -22.15 2.86 -5.66
N GLY A 59 -22.07 4.14 -5.31
CA GLY A 59 -22.36 4.64 -3.97
C GLY A 59 -23.79 4.33 -3.53
N SER A 60 -24.75 4.49 -4.44
CA SER A 60 -26.17 4.16 -4.18
C SER A 60 -26.38 2.65 -3.97
N ALA A 61 -25.76 1.81 -4.81
CA ALA A 61 -25.81 0.36 -4.67
C ALA A 61 -25.21 -0.13 -3.34
N ILE A 62 -24.03 0.38 -2.97
CA ILE A 62 -23.36 0.06 -1.70
C ILE A 62 -24.23 0.53 -0.52
N GLY A 63 -24.78 1.75 -0.57
CA GLY A 63 -25.67 2.28 0.45
C GLY A 63 -26.91 1.40 0.65
N PHE A 64 -27.49 0.89 -0.44
CA PHE A 64 -28.64 -0.01 -0.39
C PHE A 64 -28.29 -1.39 0.21
N ILE A 65 -27.17 -1.99 -0.19
CA ILE A 65 -26.67 -3.25 0.36
C ILE A 65 -26.36 -3.11 1.86
N TRP A 66 -25.68 -2.03 2.25
CA TRP A 66 -25.34 -1.77 3.64
C TRP A 66 -26.59 -1.61 4.51
N ARG A 67 -27.57 -0.83 4.05
CA ARG A 67 -28.86 -0.67 4.75
C ARG A 67 -29.59 -2.00 4.93
N ARG A 68 -29.50 -2.91 3.96
CA ARG A 68 -30.09 -4.26 4.03
C ARG A 68 -29.33 -5.17 5.00
N SER A 69 -28.00 -5.11 5.03
CA SER A 69 -27.15 -5.91 5.94
C SER A 69 -27.34 -5.50 7.40
N ARG A 70 -27.38 -4.19 7.68
CA ARG A 70 -27.55 -3.66 9.05
C ARG A 70 -28.91 -3.98 9.65
N ARG A 71 -29.95 -4.11 8.81
CA ARG A 71 -31.28 -4.57 9.22
C ARG A 71 -31.30 -6.06 9.62
N LYS A 72 -30.30 -6.83 9.17
CA LYS A 72 -30.13 -8.25 9.49
C LYS A 72 -29.32 -8.45 10.78
N GLU A 73 -28.33 -7.59 11.04
CA GLU A 73 -27.51 -7.61 12.28
C GLU A 73 -28.21 -7.02 13.51
N SER A 74 -29.25 -6.18 13.33
CA SER A 74 -30.02 -5.62 14.45
C SER A 74 -30.78 -6.67 15.29
N PHE A 75 -30.69 -7.96 14.93
CA PHE A 75 -31.33 -9.04 15.67
C PHE A 75 -30.37 -9.94 16.49
N ASP A 76 -29.04 -9.89 16.30
CA ASP A 76 -28.20 -11.00 16.82
C ASP A 76 -26.88 -10.71 17.56
N GLN A 77 -26.34 -9.49 17.73
CA GLN A 77 -25.08 -9.34 18.50
C GLN A 77 -25.02 -8.11 19.42
N ILE A 78 -25.41 -8.34 20.68
CA ILE A 78 -24.76 -7.74 21.85
C ILE A 78 -23.67 -8.74 22.25
N GLU A 79 -22.47 -8.59 21.72
CA GLU A 79 -21.29 -9.23 22.32
C GLU A 79 -20.26 -8.14 22.63
N SER A 80 -20.23 -7.80 23.91
CA SER A 80 -19.28 -6.92 24.55
C SER A 80 -17.90 -7.58 24.57
N GLU A 81 -17.14 -7.50 23.49
CA GLU A 81 -15.69 -7.66 23.59
C GLU A 81 -15.13 -6.45 24.33
N ASN A 82 -14.53 -6.67 25.50
CA ASN A 82 -13.75 -5.64 26.20
C ASN A 82 -12.68 -5.12 25.23
N PRO A 83 -12.79 -3.88 24.73
CA PRO A 83 -11.87 -3.40 23.71
C PRO A 83 -10.49 -3.25 24.34
N ILE A 84 -9.51 -4.00 23.83
CA ILE A 84 -8.11 -3.80 24.21
C ILE A 84 -7.78 -2.32 24.01
N PRO A 85 -7.25 -1.61 25.03
CA PRO A 85 -6.99 -0.20 24.93
C PRO A 85 -5.82 0.05 23.96
N ILE A 86 -6.17 0.38 22.72
CA ILE A 86 -5.23 0.57 21.61
C ILE A 86 -4.20 1.65 21.94
N TRP A 87 -4.67 2.77 22.50
CA TRP A 87 -3.86 3.97 22.74
C TRP A 87 -2.79 3.79 23.81
N THR A 88 -2.98 2.85 24.74
CA THR A 88 -2.02 2.55 25.81
C THR A 88 -1.11 1.37 25.46
N THR A 89 -1.42 0.62 24.40
CA THR A 89 -0.66 -0.56 24.02
C THR A 89 0.52 -0.19 23.12
N SER A 90 1.74 -0.46 23.58
CA SER A 90 2.99 -0.22 22.82
C SER A 90 2.98 -0.86 21.42
N THR A 91 2.39 -2.06 21.26
CA THR A 91 2.28 -2.75 19.96
C THR A 91 1.45 -1.96 18.93
N ALA A 92 0.41 -1.22 19.35
CA ALA A 92 -0.40 -0.42 18.44
C ALA A 92 0.42 0.73 17.83
N TRP A 93 1.22 1.40 18.65
CA TRP A 93 2.12 2.47 18.20
C TRP A 93 3.23 1.94 17.27
N LEU A 94 3.78 0.76 17.55
CA LEU A 94 4.75 0.13 16.64
C LEU A 94 4.14 -0.18 15.27
N ILE A 95 2.89 -0.67 15.23
CA ILE A 95 2.18 -0.91 13.97
C ILE A 95 1.84 0.42 13.27
N ALA A 96 1.51 1.47 14.02
CA ALA A 96 1.28 2.80 13.48
C ALA A 96 2.55 3.39 12.83
N ILE A 97 3.70 3.28 13.52
CA ILE A 97 5.01 3.69 12.98
C ILE A 97 5.36 2.86 11.74
N PHE A 98 5.11 1.55 11.77
CA PHE A 98 5.29 0.69 10.60
C PHE A 98 4.46 1.20 9.41
N ASN A 99 3.19 1.52 9.64
CA ASN A 99 2.31 2.06 8.59
C ASN A 99 2.79 3.43 8.10
N PHE A 100 3.24 4.30 9.01
CA PHE A 100 3.79 5.62 8.69
C PHE A 100 4.97 5.52 7.72
N VAL A 101 5.97 4.71 8.07
CA VAL A 101 7.17 4.55 7.22
C VAL A 101 6.84 3.82 5.92
N HIS A 102 5.95 2.82 5.97
CA HIS A 102 5.53 2.08 4.78
C HIS A 102 4.80 2.96 3.76
N VAL A 103 3.79 3.72 4.19
CA VAL A 103 3.05 4.63 3.30
C VAL A 103 3.97 5.75 2.79
N GLY A 104 4.92 6.18 3.63
CA GLY A 104 6.06 7.02 3.26
C GLY A 104 6.85 6.49 2.09
N PHE A 105 7.36 5.27 2.23
CA PHE A 105 8.10 4.55 1.21
C PHE A 105 7.31 4.37 -0.08
N GLU A 106 6.05 3.93 0.01
CA GLU A 106 5.20 3.66 -1.15
C GLU A 106 4.97 4.92 -1.99
N SER A 107 4.67 6.04 -1.30
CA SER A 107 4.46 7.33 -1.94
C SER A 107 5.75 7.91 -2.49
N GLY A 108 6.85 7.80 -1.75
CA GLY A 108 8.17 8.26 -2.20
C GLY A 108 8.63 7.50 -3.45
N THR A 109 8.46 6.18 -3.47
CA THR A 109 8.81 5.35 -4.62
C THR A 109 7.93 5.69 -5.83
N GLY A 110 6.60 5.66 -5.68
CA GLY A 110 5.67 5.95 -6.77
C GLY A 110 5.77 7.38 -7.32
N GLY A 111 6.10 8.36 -6.46
CA GLY A 111 6.24 9.76 -6.84
C GLY A 111 7.56 10.12 -7.51
N TRP A 112 8.67 9.51 -7.07
CA TRP A 112 10.01 9.91 -7.53
C TRP A 112 10.58 9.04 -8.65
N ILE A 113 10.06 7.82 -8.89
CA ILE A 113 10.56 6.95 -9.98
C ILE A 113 10.54 7.66 -11.35
N THR A 114 9.48 8.42 -11.66
CA THR A 114 9.38 9.15 -12.93
C THR A 114 10.49 10.18 -13.07
N THR A 115 10.66 11.03 -12.05
CA THR A 115 11.71 12.06 -12.02
C THR A 115 13.10 11.44 -12.03
N TYR A 116 13.27 10.30 -11.37
CA TYR A 116 14.52 9.54 -11.36
C TYR A 116 14.87 9.01 -12.75
N ALA A 117 13.91 8.40 -13.45
CA ALA A 117 14.09 7.93 -14.81
C ALA A 117 14.43 9.06 -15.80
N MET A 118 13.79 10.23 -15.67
CA MET A 118 14.03 11.38 -16.54
C MET A 118 15.43 11.99 -16.39
N ARG A 119 16.07 11.85 -15.23
CA ARG A 119 17.40 12.40 -14.95
C ARG A 119 18.56 11.48 -15.33
N LEU A 120 18.30 10.32 -15.94
CA LEU A 120 19.37 9.44 -16.41
C LEU A 120 20.08 10.04 -17.65
N PRO A 121 21.42 10.05 -17.69
CA PRO A 121 22.19 10.62 -18.80
C PRO A 121 22.06 9.81 -20.11
N ASN A 122 21.82 8.50 -20.02
CA ASN A 122 21.64 7.62 -21.16
C ASN A 122 20.17 7.22 -21.31
N GLN A 123 19.36 8.13 -21.86
CA GLN A 123 18.05 7.77 -22.41
C GLN A 123 18.25 7.11 -23.78
N ASP A 124 18.94 5.96 -23.81
CA ASP A 124 18.92 5.12 -25.00
C ASP A 124 17.44 4.86 -25.31
N GLY A 125 17.02 5.09 -26.55
CA GLY A 125 15.62 5.06 -27.02
C GLY A 125 14.93 3.69 -26.92
N GLY A 126 15.31 2.85 -25.96
CA GLY A 126 14.76 1.56 -25.62
C GLY A 126 13.41 1.67 -24.93
N VAL A 127 12.38 1.34 -25.71
CA VAL A 127 11.02 0.92 -25.33
C VAL A 127 10.20 1.98 -24.57
N ALA A 128 9.68 2.96 -25.33
CA ALA A 128 8.68 3.94 -24.88
C ALA A 128 7.42 3.36 -24.20
N TRP A 129 7.19 2.05 -24.32
CA TRP A 129 5.99 1.36 -23.80
C TRP A 129 6.09 0.91 -22.35
N LEU A 130 7.30 0.81 -21.75
CA LEU A 130 7.48 0.30 -20.38
C LEU A 130 8.18 1.33 -19.49
N SER A 131 7.50 2.42 -19.17
CA SER A 131 8.04 3.37 -18.19
C SER A 131 8.27 2.67 -16.85
N PRO A 132 9.38 2.92 -16.13
CA PRO A 132 9.63 2.32 -14.82
C PRO A 132 8.47 2.54 -13.83
N THR A 133 7.79 3.69 -13.92
CA THR A 133 6.60 4.01 -13.13
C THR A 133 5.43 3.10 -13.48
N PHE A 134 5.17 2.86 -14.77
CA PHE A 134 4.13 1.91 -15.19
C PHE A 134 4.47 0.49 -14.70
N ALA A 135 5.73 0.07 -14.83
CA ALA A 135 6.20 -1.22 -14.36
C ALA A 135 6.02 -1.39 -12.83
N TYR A 136 6.33 -0.36 -12.04
CA TYR A 136 6.06 -0.34 -10.59
C TYR A 136 4.58 -0.58 -10.29
N PHE A 137 3.69 0.22 -10.85
CA PHE A 137 2.26 0.12 -10.57
C PHE A 137 1.65 -1.18 -11.10
N LEU A 138 2.06 -1.65 -12.29
CA LEU A 138 1.58 -2.91 -12.84
C LEU A 138 1.91 -4.08 -11.90
N PHE A 139 3.16 -4.21 -11.49
CA PHE A 139 3.59 -5.29 -10.59
C PHE A 139 3.06 -5.10 -9.17
N PHE A 140 2.84 -3.87 -8.74
CA PHE A 140 2.13 -3.58 -7.50
C PHE A 140 0.69 -4.11 -7.51
N VAL A 141 -0.02 -3.97 -8.62
CA VAL A 141 -1.37 -4.54 -8.78
C VAL A 141 -1.33 -6.06 -8.89
N LEU A 142 -0.41 -6.61 -9.71
CA LEU A 142 -0.24 -8.06 -9.84
C LEU A 142 0.16 -8.73 -8.52
N GLY A 143 0.99 -8.08 -7.72
CA GLY A 143 1.35 -8.55 -6.38
C GLY A 143 0.14 -8.62 -5.44
N ARG A 144 -0.80 -7.66 -5.53
CA ARG A 144 -2.08 -7.74 -4.79
C ARG A 144 -2.97 -8.88 -5.26
N PHE A 145 -2.97 -9.19 -6.55
CA PHE A 145 -3.68 -10.36 -7.08
C PHE A 145 -3.08 -11.68 -6.60
N ALA A 146 -1.76 -11.75 -6.52
CA ALA A 146 -1.04 -12.95 -6.10
C ALA A 146 -1.04 -13.13 -4.56
N ALA A 147 -1.15 -12.04 -3.78
CA ALA A 147 -1.11 -12.08 -2.32
C ALA A 147 -2.12 -13.04 -1.65
N PRO A 148 -3.40 -13.13 -2.08
CA PRO A 148 -4.34 -14.14 -1.59
C PRO A 148 -3.87 -15.59 -1.77
N LEU A 149 -3.12 -15.90 -2.83
CA LEU A 149 -2.59 -17.24 -3.07
C LEU A 149 -1.52 -17.59 -2.04
N TYR A 150 -0.58 -16.66 -1.79
CA TYR A 150 0.48 -16.85 -0.80
C TYR A 150 -0.03 -16.80 0.65
N ALA A 151 -1.10 -16.03 0.91
CA ALA A 151 -1.74 -15.94 2.22
C ALA A 151 -2.32 -17.28 2.72
N ARG A 152 -2.57 -18.24 1.83
CA ARG A 152 -3.02 -19.59 2.21
C ARG A 152 -1.90 -20.44 2.83
N PHE A 153 -0.64 -20.14 2.51
CA PHE A 153 0.51 -20.96 2.87
C PHE A 153 1.44 -20.27 3.87
N LEU A 154 1.35 -18.95 4.01
CA LEU A 154 2.26 -18.14 4.81
C LEU A 154 1.51 -17.42 5.93
N SER A 155 2.14 -17.32 7.10
CA SER A 155 1.68 -16.46 8.18
C SER A 155 1.91 -14.99 7.84
N GLU A 156 1.12 -14.10 8.45
CA GLU A 156 1.14 -12.65 8.20
C GLU A 156 2.55 -12.07 8.42
N ASN A 157 3.25 -12.54 9.45
CA ASN A 157 4.61 -12.09 9.74
C ASN A 157 5.64 -12.54 8.69
N ARG A 158 5.49 -13.75 8.12
CA ARG A 158 6.37 -14.24 7.05
C ARG A 158 6.10 -13.50 5.74
N MET A 159 4.82 -13.25 5.42
CA MET A 159 4.44 -12.45 4.25
C MET A 159 5.03 -11.03 4.32
N LEU A 160 4.94 -10.37 5.48
CA LEU A 160 5.52 -9.04 5.69
C LEU A 160 7.04 -9.04 5.50
N LEU A 161 7.74 -10.04 6.06
CA LEU A 161 9.20 -10.12 5.93
C LEU A 161 9.63 -10.38 4.47
N LEU A 162 8.99 -11.33 3.79
CA LEU A 162 9.29 -11.64 2.39
C LEU A 162 8.98 -10.45 1.47
N GLY A 163 7.86 -9.75 1.72
CA GLY A 163 7.52 -8.52 1.02
C GLY A 163 8.60 -7.46 1.19
N LEU A 164 9.02 -7.19 2.43
CA LEU A 164 10.08 -6.21 2.73
C LEU A 164 11.43 -6.57 2.11
N LEU A 165 11.83 -7.84 2.14
CA LEU A 165 13.08 -8.30 1.51
C LEU A 165 13.02 -8.14 -0.02
N THR A 166 11.89 -8.49 -0.63
CA THR A 166 11.65 -8.31 -2.07
C THR A 166 11.69 -6.83 -2.44
N THR A 167 11.01 -5.98 -1.66
CA THR A 167 11.05 -4.52 -1.85
C THR A 167 12.47 -3.98 -1.74
N THR A 168 13.23 -4.40 -0.73
CA THR A 168 14.62 -3.98 -0.52
C THR A 168 15.49 -4.35 -1.72
N LEU A 169 15.36 -5.58 -2.23
CA LEU A 169 16.06 -6.02 -3.43
C LEU A 169 15.71 -5.13 -4.64
N GLY A 170 14.42 -4.84 -4.85
CA GLY A 170 13.98 -3.97 -5.93
C GLY A 170 14.54 -2.55 -5.82
N VAL A 171 14.58 -1.99 -4.62
CA VAL A 171 15.17 -0.66 -4.34
C VAL A 171 16.68 -0.65 -4.60
N ILE A 172 17.40 -1.70 -4.19
CA ILE A 172 18.84 -1.82 -4.48
C ILE A 172 19.08 -1.85 -6.00
N ILE A 173 18.30 -2.63 -6.75
CA ILE A 173 18.39 -2.68 -8.21
C ILE A 173 18.09 -1.31 -8.83
N LEU A 174 17.07 -0.61 -8.33
CA LEU A 174 16.74 0.77 -8.75
C LEU A 174 17.90 1.75 -8.53
N LEU A 175 18.56 1.69 -7.38
CA LEU A 175 19.66 2.58 -7.01
C LEU A 175 20.93 2.31 -7.83
N LEU A 176 21.21 1.04 -8.12
CA LEU A 176 22.37 0.63 -8.93
C LEU A 176 22.12 0.77 -10.45
N GLY A 177 20.87 0.99 -10.84
CA GLY A 177 20.46 1.05 -12.23
C GLY A 177 20.96 2.30 -12.96
N ASN A 178 21.58 2.07 -14.13
CA ASN A 178 22.06 3.12 -15.04
C ASN A 178 21.30 3.17 -16.37
N THR A 179 20.31 2.29 -16.57
CA THR A 179 19.52 2.19 -17.81
C THR A 179 18.03 2.07 -17.47
N LEU A 180 17.16 2.50 -18.39
CA LEU A 180 15.70 2.42 -18.20
C LEU A 180 15.21 1.00 -17.92
N GLY A 181 15.81 -0.01 -18.57
CA GLY A 181 15.45 -1.42 -18.35
C GLY A 181 15.76 -1.91 -16.93
N ILE A 182 16.92 -1.54 -16.37
CA ILE A 182 17.28 -1.91 -14.99
C ILE A 182 16.40 -1.17 -13.99
N LEU A 183 16.09 0.11 -14.26
CA LEU A 183 15.14 0.88 -13.44
C LEU A 183 13.76 0.23 -13.46
N ALA A 184 13.26 -0.18 -14.63
CA ALA A 184 11.97 -0.86 -14.75
C ALA A 184 11.97 -2.20 -14.01
N LEU A 185 13.05 -2.99 -14.10
CA LEU A 185 13.18 -4.24 -13.35
C LEU A 185 13.16 -4.02 -11.83
N GLY A 186 13.95 -3.07 -11.33
CA GLY A 186 13.97 -2.73 -9.91
C GLY A 186 12.62 -2.19 -9.43
N ALA A 187 11.97 -1.36 -10.25
CA ALA A 187 10.63 -0.85 -10.00
C ALA A 187 9.58 -1.96 -9.96
N SER A 188 9.62 -2.93 -10.87
CA SER A 188 8.72 -4.10 -10.87
C SER A 188 8.88 -4.92 -9.59
N ILE A 189 10.12 -5.23 -9.21
CA ILE A 189 10.41 -6.01 -8.00
C ILE A 189 9.97 -5.24 -6.74
N ALA A 190 10.28 -3.93 -6.68
CA ALA A 190 9.88 -3.08 -5.56
C ALA A 190 8.36 -2.92 -5.44
N GLY A 191 7.66 -2.79 -6.57
CA GLY A 191 6.20 -2.73 -6.62
C GLY A 191 5.56 -4.03 -6.15
N PHE A 192 6.04 -5.17 -6.64
CA PHE A 192 5.55 -6.49 -6.23
C PHE A 192 5.78 -6.77 -4.73
N GLY A 193 6.95 -6.43 -4.18
CA GLY A 193 7.23 -6.63 -2.76
C GLY A 193 6.33 -5.78 -1.85
N THR A 194 6.11 -4.52 -2.24
CA THR A 194 5.36 -3.52 -1.45
C THR A 194 3.85 -3.80 -1.45
N SER A 195 3.35 -4.45 -2.49
CA SER A 195 1.92 -4.60 -2.77
C SER A 195 1.10 -5.20 -1.62
N SER A 196 1.65 -6.23 -0.96
CA SER A 196 0.95 -7.02 0.06
C SER A 196 1.23 -6.52 1.48
N ILE A 197 2.19 -5.62 1.68
CA ILE A 197 2.65 -5.21 3.00
C ILE A 197 1.53 -4.47 3.75
N PHE A 198 0.91 -3.46 3.13
CA PHE A 198 -0.17 -2.69 3.75
C PHE A 198 -1.40 -3.55 4.11
N PRO A 199 -2.00 -4.33 3.17
CA PRO A 199 -3.15 -5.18 3.49
C PRO A 199 -2.84 -6.24 4.57
N THR A 200 -1.64 -6.82 4.53
CA THR A 200 -1.22 -7.82 5.52
C THR A 200 -1.01 -7.21 6.91
N ASN A 201 -0.41 -6.01 6.96
CA ASN A 201 -0.22 -5.30 8.23
C ASN A 201 -1.57 -4.88 8.85
N MET A 202 -2.51 -4.44 8.01
CA MET A 202 -3.89 -4.17 8.44
C MET A 202 -4.56 -5.43 8.99
N ALA A 203 -4.48 -6.56 8.29
CA ALA A 203 -5.05 -7.82 8.77
C ALA A 203 -4.42 -8.29 10.10
N ARG A 204 -3.09 -8.17 10.25
CA ARG A 204 -2.39 -8.44 11.51
C ARG A 204 -2.90 -7.55 12.65
N PHE A 205 -3.11 -6.26 12.39
CA PHE A 205 -3.66 -5.33 13.37
C PHE A 205 -5.07 -5.77 13.80
N THR A 206 -5.95 -6.05 12.84
CA THR A 206 -7.31 -6.50 13.13
C THR A 206 -7.35 -7.79 13.94
N LYS A 207 -6.52 -8.76 13.61
CA LYS A 207 -6.43 -10.04 14.34
C LYS A 207 -5.94 -9.88 15.78
N THR A 208 -5.10 -8.86 16.03
CA THR A 208 -4.51 -8.62 17.36
C THR A 208 -5.44 -7.84 18.28
N PHE A 209 -6.16 -6.84 17.74
CA PHE A 209 -6.95 -5.91 18.53
C PHE A 209 -8.47 -6.12 18.40
N GLY A 210 -8.93 -6.93 17.45
CA GLY A 210 -10.34 -7.12 17.13
C GLY A 210 -10.87 -6.08 16.12
N ALA A 211 -11.98 -6.40 15.45
CA ALA A 211 -12.59 -5.55 14.43
C ALA A 211 -13.08 -4.21 15.01
N THR A 212 -13.70 -4.24 16.19
CA THR A 212 -14.24 -3.06 16.88
C THR A 212 -13.14 -2.08 17.29
N ALA A 213 -12.00 -2.58 17.77
CA ALA A 213 -10.84 -1.77 18.08
C ALA A 213 -10.22 -1.17 16.82
N THR A 214 -10.11 -1.95 15.74
CA THR A 214 -9.59 -1.47 14.45
C THR A 214 -10.34 -0.24 13.94
N ARG A 215 -11.66 -0.18 14.17
CA ARG A 215 -12.47 1.02 13.84
C ARG A 215 -11.99 2.28 14.56
N ARG A 216 -11.59 2.16 15.83
CA ARG A 216 -11.01 3.25 16.63
C ARG A 216 -9.56 3.58 16.24
N ALA A 217 -8.85 2.65 15.59
CA ALA A 217 -7.47 2.84 15.12
C ALA A 217 -7.37 3.57 13.77
N THR A 218 -8.47 3.92 13.12
CA THR A 218 -8.49 4.69 11.86
C THR A 218 -7.53 5.91 11.85
N PRO A 219 -7.44 6.73 12.92
CA PRO A 219 -6.48 7.84 12.95
C PRO A 219 -5.02 7.41 12.80
N LEU A 220 -4.62 6.24 13.34
CA LEU A 220 -3.26 5.71 13.21
C LEU A 220 -2.91 5.39 11.75
N PHE A 221 -3.90 4.93 10.98
CA PHE A 221 -3.73 4.69 9.54
C PHE A 221 -3.70 6.00 8.74
N ILE A 222 -4.48 7.01 9.15
CA ILE A 222 -4.46 8.34 8.55
C ILE A 222 -3.10 9.01 8.77
N CYS A 223 -2.46 8.85 9.93
CA CYS A 223 -1.09 9.33 10.14
C CYS A 223 -0.10 8.76 9.11
N GLY A 224 -0.43 7.64 8.45
CA GLY A 224 0.32 7.13 7.30
C GLY A 224 0.56 8.17 6.20
N THR A 225 -0.41 9.03 5.93
CA THR A 225 -0.30 10.08 4.89
C THR A 225 0.69 11.17 5.28
N LEU A 226 0.87 11.44 6.58
CA LEU A 226 1.95 12.33 7.05
C LEU A 226 3.33 11.71 6.78
N GLY A 227 3.43 10.38 6.83
CA GLY A 227 4.63 9.64 6.42
C GLY A 227 4.96 9.82 4.95
N ALA A 228 3.94 9.82 4.07
CA ALA A 228 4.09 10.15 2.65
C ALA A 228 4.68 11.55 2.44
N ALA A 229 4.11 12.55 3.12
CA ALA A 229 4.60 13.93 3.02
C ALA A 229 6.04 14.06 3.52
N LEU A 230 6.35 13.49 4.70
CA LEU A 230 7.69 13.55 5.29
C LEU A 230 8.74 12.86 4.41
N THR A 231 8.45 11.65 3.92
CA THR A 231 9.39 10.88 3.10
C THR A 231 9.65 11.58 1.77
N THR A 232 8.59 12.07 1.12
CA THR A 232 8.70 12.80 -0.15
C THR A 232 9.51 14.09 0.02
N TRP A 233 9.26 14.84 1.09
CA TRP A 233 10.03 16.02 1.44
C TRP A 233 11.50 15.68 1.70
N LEU A 234 11.78 14.61 2.45
CA LEU A 234 13.15 14.20 2.78
C LEU A 234 13.94 13.78 1.53
N ILE A 235 13.31 13.05 0.59
CA ILE A 235 13.91 12.71 -0.71
C ILE A 235 14.29 13.99 -1.47
N GLY A 236 13.37 14.96 -1.55
CA GLY A 236 13.61 16.23 -2.23
C GLY A 236 14.71 17.06 -1.56
N TYR A 237 14.70 17.16 -0.24
CA TYR A 237 15.69 17.89 0.55
C TYR A 237 17.10 17.32 0.35
N ILE A 238 17.27 16.01 0.50
CA ILE A 238 18.56 15.34 0.31
C ILE A 238 18.99 15.43 -1.16
N SER A 239 18.09 15.22 -2.12
CA SER A 239 18.40 15.37 -3.54
C SER A 239 18.90 16.76 -3.89
N THR A 240 18.39 17.82 -3.24
CA THR A 240 18.79 19.20 -3.51
C THR A 240 20.15 19.51 -2.90
N ASN A 241 20.41 19.04 -1.68
CA ASN A 241 21.68 19.28 -1.00
C ASN A 241 22.87 18.60 -1.69
N TYR A 242 22.67 17.39 -2.22
CA TYR A 242 23.73 16.64 -2.91
C TYR A 242 23.72 16.84 -4.44
N ASN A 243 22.78 17.63 -4.98
CA ASN A 243 22.54 17.83 -6.41
C ASN A 243 22.36 16.53 -7.22
N ASP A 244 22.02 15.42 -6.57
CA ASP A 244 21.82 14.12 -7.19
C ASP A 244 20.65 13.39 -6.52
N LEU A 245 19.68 13.00 -7.34
CA LEU A 245 18.46 12.33 -6.91
C LEU A 245 18.72 10.91 -6.39
N ARG A 246 19.85 10.28 -6.76
CA ARG A 246 20.27 9.00 -6.21
C ARG A 246 20.40 9.04 -4.70
N PHE A 247 21.01 10.10 -4.16
CA PHE A 247 21.14 10.29 -2.71
C PHE A 247 19.78 10.49 -2.05
N GLY A 248 18.85 11.19 -2.70
CA GLY A 248 17.46 11.29 -2.24
C GLY A 248 16.79 9.92 -2.16
N MET A 249 16.97 9.09 -3.18
CA MET A 249 16.37 7.75 -3.25
C MET A 249 16.95 6.76 -2.22
N ILE A 250 18.13 7.00 -1.65
CA ILE A 250 18.68 6.19 -0.54
C ILE A 250 17.78 6.24 0.70
N VAL A 251 16.99 7.31 0.87
CA VAL A 251 15.97 7.40 1.94
C VAL A 251 15.01 6.22 1.88
N LEU A 252 14.65 5.76 0.67
CA LEU A 252 13.78 4.60 0.48
C LEU A 252 14.43 3.32 1.02
N LEU A 253 15.73 3.13 0.78
CA LEU A 253 16.49 2.00 1.33
C LEU A 253 16.55 2.07 2.87
N GLY A 254 16.79 3.26 3.43
CA GLY A 254 16.74 3.48 4.88
C GLY A 254 15.39 3.12 5.48
N SER A 255 14.29 3.51 4.84
CA SER A 255 12.92 3.13 5.22
C SER A 255 12.70 1.62 5.18
N CYS A 256 13.18 0.93 4.14
CA CYS A 256 13.09 -0.54 4.05
C CYS A 256 13.84 -1.23 5.20
N LEU A 257 15.08 -0.82 5.47
CA LEU A 257 15.89 -1.40 6.55
C LEU A 257 15.25 -1.16 7.91
N PHE A 258 14.74 0.05 8.16
CA PHE A 258 14.02 0.37 9.37
C PHE A 258 12.77 -0.52 9.54
N LEU A 259 11.98 -0.70 8.49
CA LEU A 259 10.80 -1.57 8.50
C LEU A 259 11.16 -3.04 8.75
N ILE A 260 12.28 -3.53 8.20
CA ILE A 260 12.78 -4.90 8.47
C ILE A 260 13.14 -5.05 9.95
N CYS A 261 13.93 -4.12 10.51
CA CYS A 261 14.28 -4.14 11.93
C CYS A 261 13.03 -4.11 12.83
N LEU A 262 12.08 -3.22 12.51
CA LEU A 262 10.81 -3.11 13.23
C LEU A 262 9.97 -4.39 13.11
N GLN A 263 9.95 -5.02 11.93
CA GLN A 263 9.23 -6.27 11.71
C GLN A 263 9.85 -7.44 12.49
N LEU A 264 11.17 -7.54 12.53
CA LEU A 264 11.89 -8.55 13.32
C LEU A 264 11.63 -8.36 14.81
N PHE A 265 11.62 -7.12 15.29
CA PHE A 265 11.28 -6.79 16.67
C PHE A 265 9.84 -7.19 17.03
N LEU A 266 8.87 -6.84 16.17
CA LEU A 266 7.47 -7.25 16.35
C LEU A 266 7.31 -8.78 16.30
N TYR A 267 8.06 -9.45 15.43
CA TYR A 267 8.06 -10.91 15.36
C TYR A 267 8.59 -11.56 16.64
N ALA A 268 9.72 -11.09 17.15
CA ALA A 268 10.31 -11.58 18.40
C ALA A 268 9.34 -11.38 19.58
N ARG A 269 8.75 -10.18 19.68
CA ARG A 269 7.77 -9.87 20.74
C ARG A 269 6.52 -10.75 20.67
N SER A 270 6.04 -11.06 19.46
CA SER A 270 4.87 -11.92 19.29
C SER A 270 5.10 -13.37 19.72
N ARG A 271 6.36 -13.85 19.72
CA ARG A 271 6.70 -15.19 20.20
C ARG A 271 6.77 -15.25 21.73
N THR A 272 7.30 -14.21 22.37
CA THR A 272 7.44 -14.16 23.83
C THR A 272 6.10 -14.11 24.57
N THR A 273 5.05 -13.52 23.99
CA THR A 273 3.71 -13.49 24.59
C THR A 273 2.93 -14.80 24.46
N VAL A 274 3.36 -15.73 23.59
CA VAL A 274 2.70 -17.03 23.40
C VAL A 274 3.32 -18.11 24.31
N SER A 275 4.51 -17.86 24.86
CA SER A 275 5.22 -18.77 25.77
C SER A 275 4.96 -18.53 27.26
N THR A 276 4.05 -17.61 27.60
CA THR A 276 3.63 -17.27 28.97
C THR A 276 2.14 -17.50 29.10
#